data_AF-A0A2E1XDN5-F1
#
_entry.id   AF-A0A2E1XDN5-F1
#
_cell.length_a   1.000
_cell.length_b   1.000
_cell.length_c   1.000
_cell.angle_alpha   90.00
_cell.angle_beta   90.00
_cell.angle_gamma   90.00
#
_symmetry.space_group_name_H-M   'P 1'
#
loop_
_entity.id
_entity.type
_entity.pdbx_description
1 polymer ?
#
loop_
_entity_poly.entity_id
_entity_poly.type
_entity_poly.pdbx_seq_one_letter_code
_entity_poly.pdbx_strand_id
1 'polypeptide(L)'
;MAKKLYDCIKCSAYCCSYTHIPTTKADIKRLAKFHGISEEKAEKKFTKKGDKENPRVLRHTDDEHFVTTCMFLDKETRNCTIYEGRPKICREFPTQKRCGYYEFLIWEREVQDDPDWVATTD
;
A
#
# COMPACT_ATOMS: atom_id res chain seq x y z
N MET A 1 -15.24 -6.97 16.37
CA MET A 1 -13.84 -6.66 16.03
C MET A 1 -13.51 -5.28 16.60
N ALA A 2 -12.36 -5.09 17.25
CA ALA A 2 -11.99 -3.77 17.78
C ALA A 2 -11.81 -2.76 16.62
N LYS A 3 -12.34 -1.54 16.78
CA LYS A 3 -12.17 -0.45 15.79
C LYS A 3 -10.68 -0.16 15.60
N LYS A 4 -10.19 -0.21 14.35
CA LYS A 4 -8.83 0.17 14.00
C LYS A 4 -8.67 1.69 14.16
N LEU A 5 -7.60 2.12 14.81
CA LEU A 5 -7.20 3.52 14.94
C LEU A 5 -6.27 3.86 13.78
N TYR A 6 -6.80 3.71 12.57
CA TYR A 6 -6.11 3.91 11.31
C TYR A 6 -7.13 4.24 10.23
N ASP A 7 -6.86 5.27 9.44
CA ASP A 7 -7.65 5.63 8.26
C ASP A 7 -6.73 5.62 7.02
N CYS A 8 -6.95 4.65 6.14
CA CYS A 8 -6.19 4.52 4.90
C CYS A 8 -6.40 5.71 3.95
N ILE A 9 -7.57 6.35 4.00
CA ILE A 9 -7.93 7.46 3.09
C ILE A 9 -7.26 8.76 3.52
N LYS A 10 -6.94 8.89 4.81
CA LYS A 10 -6.25 10.07 5.38
C LYS A 10 -4.75 9.88 5.54
N CYS A 11 -4.23 8.70 5.21
CA CYS A 11 -2.82 8.38 5.34
C CYS A 11 -2.06 8.79 4.07
N SER A 12 -0.80 9.21 4.21
CA SER A 12 0.11 9.49 3.08
C SER A 12 0.58 8.24 2.32
N ALA A 13 -0.01 7.07 2.59
CA ALA A 13 0.28 5.77 1.99
C ALA A 13 1.58 5.07 2.44
N TYR A 14 1.95 5.18 3.71
CA TYR A 14 3.12 4.48 4.28
C TYR A 14 3.15 2.96 4.04
N CYS A 15 2.02 2.26 4.11
CA CYS A 15 2.00 0.82 3.83
C CYS A 15 2.23 0.51 2.34
N CYS A 16 1.97 1.47 1.44
CA CYS A 16 2.25 1.36 0.02
C CYS A 16 3.71 1.68 -0.33
N SER A 17 4.48 2.34 0.56
CA SER A 17 5.91 2.60 0.32
C SER A 17 6.81 1.44 0.72
N TYR A 18 6.28 0.42 1.42
CA TYR A 18 7.06 -0.76 1.79
C TYR A 18 7.58 -1.47 0.54
N THR A 19 8.91 -1.58 0.41
CA THR A 19 9.57 -2.17 -0.77
C THR A 19 9.15 -3.61 -1.06
N HIS A 20 8.66 -4.31 -0.04
CA HIS A 20 8.29 -5.71 -0.09
C HIS A 20 6.84 -5.91 0.34
N ILE A 21 5.93 -5.98 -0.64
CA ILE A 21 4.50 -6.26 -0.43
C ILE A 21 4.19 -7.63 -1.04
N PRO A 22 4.23 -8.73 -0.25
CA PRO A 22 4.00 -10.09 -0.72
C PRO A 22 2.63 -10.29 -1.35
N THR A 23 2.62 -11.11 -2.41
CA THR A 23 1.40 -11.56 -3.06
C THR A 23 1.37 -13.08 -3.17
N THR A 24 0.24 -13.66 -2.79
CA THR A 24 -0.07 -15.08 -2.96
C THR A 24 -0.74 -15.32 -4.33
N LYS A 25 -0.88 -16.59 -4.73
CA LYS A 25 -1.66 -16.97 -5.92
C LYS A 25 -3.12 -16.48 -5.83
N ALA A 26 -3.70 -16.49 -4.64
CA ALA A 26 -5.05 -15.97 -4.43
C ALA A 26 -5.14 -14.45 -4.62
N ASP A 27 -4.06 -13.71 -4.30
CA ASP A 27 -3.98 -12.28 -4.57
C ASP A 27 -3.89 -12.02 -6.08
N ILE A 28 -3.07 -12.79 -6.80
CA ILE A 28 -2.97 -12.69 -8.27
C ILE A 28 -4.33 -12.94 -8.93
N LYS A 29 -5.08 -13.95 -8.48
CA LYS A 29 -6.44 -14.20 -8.97
C LYS A 29 -7.39 -13.04 -8.70
N ARG A 30 -7.28 -12.38 -7.54
CA ARG A 30 -8.08 -11.19 -7.20
C ARG A 30 -7.71 -9.99 -8.08
N LEU A 31 -6.42 -9.74 -8.31
CA LEU A 31 -5.94 -8.70 -9.22
C LEU A 31 -6.43 -8.94 -10.65
N ALA A 32 -6.31 -10.18 -11.13
CA ALA A 32 -6.78 -10.59 -12.46
C ALA A 32 -8.28 -10.33 -12.63
N LYS A 33 -9.09 -10.76 -11.65
CA LYS A 33 -10.54 -10.53 -11.64
C LYS A 33 -10.88 -9.04 -11.62
N PHE A 34 -10.23 -8.24 -10.78
CA PHE A 34 -10.48 -6.80 -10.67
C PHE A 34 -10.18 -6.06 -11.98
N HIS A 35 -9.11 -6.44 -12.68
CA HIS A 35 -8.71 -5.80 -13.93
C HIS A 35 -9.31 -6.45 -15.19
N GLY A 36 -10.09 -7.52 -15.08
CA GLY A 36 -10.68 -8.21 -16.23
C GLY A 36 -9.65 -8.87 -17.15
N ILE A 37 -8.53 -9.34 -16.60
CA ILE A 37 -7.44 -9.98 -17.36
C ILE A 37 -7.14 -11.40 -16.83
N SER A 38 -6.33 -12.18 -17.56
CA SER A 38 -5.91 -13.51 -17.10
C SER A 38 -4.94 -13.44 -15.92
N GLU A 39 -4.89 -14.49 -15.10
CA GLU A 39 -3.96 -14.59 -13.95
C GLU A 39 -2.50 -14.44 -14.39
N GLU A 40 -2.12 -15.04 -15.52
CA GLU A 40 -0.76 -14.91 -16.09
C GLU A 40 -0.44 -13.46 -16.47
N LYS A 41 -1.39 -12.75 -17.11
CA LYS A 41 -1.22 -11.33 -17.44
C LYS A 41 -1.13 -10.47 -16.17
N ALA A 42 -1.95 -10.76 -15.16
CA ALA A 42 -1.92 -10.06 -13.88
C ALA A 42 -0.61 -10.27 -13.14
N GLU A 43 -0.11 -11.51 -13.07
CA GLU A 43 1.18 -11.82 -12.44
C GLU A 43 2.30 -11.04 -13.12
N LYS A 44 2.41 -11.11 -14.45
CA LYS A 44 3.45 -10.42 -15.21
C LYS A 44 3.38 -8.90 -15.09
N LYS A 45 2.17 -8.34 -15.16
CA LYS A 45 1.94 -6.89 -15.15
C LYS A 45 2.10 -6.27 -13.78
N PHE A 46 1.63 -6.94 -12.72
CA PHE A 46 1.49 -6.33 -11.40
C PHE A 46 2.51 -6.80 -10.36
N THR A 47 3.22 -7.89 -10.62
CA THR A 47 4.17 -8.47 -9.66
C THR A 47 5.58 -8.56 -10.22
N LYS A 48 6.56 -8.65 -9.32
CA LYS A 48 7.97 -8.94 -9.60
C LYS A 48 8.45 -10.08 -8.70
N LYS A 49 9.62 -10.63 -9.00
CA LYS A 49 10.27 -11.62 -8.15
C LYS A 49 10.63 -10.98 -6.80
N GLY A 50 10.23 -11.62 -5.71
CA GLY A 50 10.63 -11.26 -4.35
C GLY A 50 11.77 -12.14 -3.83
N ASP A 51 11.81 -12.36 -2.52
CA ASP A 51 12.82 -13.18 -1.85
C ASP A 51 12.42 -14.67 -1.73
N LYS A 52 13.19 -15.44 -0.94
CA LYS A 52 12.97 -16.87 -0.73
C LYS A 52 11.66 -17.16 0.04
N GLU A 53 11.26 -16.28 0.94
CA GLU A 53 10.06 -16.45 1.77
C GLU A 53 8.81 -15.98 1.05
N ASN A 54 8.93 -14.90 0.28
CA ASN A 54 7.86 -14.29 -0.49
C ASN A 54 8.30 -14.16 -1.96
N PRO A 55 8.17 -15.23 -2.76
CA PRO A 55 8.72 -15.28 -4.12
C PRO A 55 8.10 -14.28 -5.10
N ARG A 56 6.95 -13.69 -4.74
CA ARG A 56 6.25 -12.67 -5.52
C ARG A 56 5.83 -11.52 -4.65
N VAL A 57 6.12 -10.31 -5.14
CA VAL A 57 5.75 -9.04 -4.52
C VAL A 57 5.17 -8.10 -5.56
N LEU A 58 4.40 -7.11 -5.12
CA LEU A 58 3.89 -6.07 -6.02
C LEU A 58 5.03 -5.26 -6.65
N ARG A 59 4.79 -4.79 -7.87
CA ARG A 59 5.66 -3.80 -8.51
C ARG A 59 5.45 -2.43 -7.90
N HIS A 60 6.50 -1.63 -8.01
CA HIS A 60 6.55 -0.26 -7.54
C HIS A 60 6.81 0.68 -8.71
N THR A 61 6.47 1.94 -8.51
CA THR A 61 6.75 3.07 -9.39
C THR A 61 7.39 4.19 -8.57
N ASP A 62 8.15 5.06 -9.23
CA ASP A 62 8.80 6.18 -8.55
C ASP A 62 7.76 7.10 -7.88
N ASP A 63 8.12 7.60 -6.70
CA ASP A 63 7.26 8.40 -5.85
C ASP A 63 7.99 9.63 -5.36
N GLU A 64 7.27 10.75 -5.26
CA GLU A 64 7.83 12.02 -4.81
C GLU A 64 8.25 12.00 -3.33
N HIS A 65 7.52 11.25 -2.48
CA HIS A 65 7.75 11.26 -1.04
C HIS A 65 8.58 10.06 -0.53
N PHE A 66 8.44 8.88 -1.15
CA PHE A 66 9.00 7.63 -0.58
C PHE A 66 9.98 6.88 -1.48
N VAL A 67 10.63 7.56 -2.42
CA VAL A 67 11.49 6.99 -3.48
C VAL A 67 10.69 6.13 -4.47
N THR A 68 10.04 5.07 -3.99
CA THR A 68 9.10 4.26 -4.78
C THR A 68 7.90 3.84 -3.95
N THR A 69 6.73 3.75 -4.58
CA THR A 69 5.50 3.25 -3.96
C THR A 69 4.88 2.15 -4.81
N CYS A 70 3.98 1.38 -4.20
CA CYS A 70 3.17 0.39 -4.89
C CYS A 70 2.54 0.98 -6.15
N MET A 71 2.63 0.25 -7.27
CA MET A 71 2.14 0.71 -8.58
C MET A 71 0.63 1.02 -8.65
N PHE A 72 -0.13 0.65 -7.62
CA PHE A 72 -1.57 0.93 -7.52
C PHE A 72 -1.87 2.15 -6.67
N LEU A 73 -0.86 2.83 -6.14
CA LEU A 73 -1.04 4.09 -5.45
C LEU A 73 -1.32 5.19 -6.48
N ASP A 74 -2.42 5.89 -6.28
CA ASP A 74 -2.70 7.13 -6.99
C ASP A 74 -1.81 8.23 -6.41
N LYS A 75 -1.00 8.85 -7.27
CA LYS A 75 0.06 9.78 -6.82
C LYS A 75 -0.50 11.10 -6.31
N GLU A 76 -1.67 11.52 -6.79
CA GLU A 76 -2.31 12.78 -6.43
C GLU A 76 -3.13 12.62 -5.15
N THR A 77 -4.06 11.66 -5.15
CA THR A 77 -4.98 11.45 -4.03
C THR A 77 -4.35 10.66 -2.88
N ARG A 78 -3.17 10.05 -3.09
CA ARG A 78 -2.50 9.13 -2.16
C ARG A 78 -3.35 7.92 -1.75
N ASN A 79 -4.36 7.59 -2.56
CA ASN A 79 -5.28 6.48 -2.32
C ASN A 79 -4.97 5.28 -3.22
N CYS A 80 -5.39 4.10 -2.79
CA CYS A 80 -5.22 2.90 -3.62
C CYS A 80 -6.25 2.86 -4.74
N THR A 81 -5.84 2.61 -5.98
CA THR A 81 -6.75 2.49 -7.12
C THR A 81 -7.50 1.15 -7.17
N ILE A 82 -7.13 0.18 -6.32
CA ILE A 82 -7.64 -1.19 -6.35
C ILE A 82 -8.25 -1.65 -5.03
N TYR A 83 -8.94 -0.81 -4.24
CA TYR A 83 -9.50 -1.19 -2.93
C TYR A 83 -10.21 -2.56 -2.95
N GLU A 84 -11.07 -2.81 -3.95
CA GLU A 84 -11.78 -4.09 -4.12
C GLU A 84 -10.91 -5.22 -4.67
N GLY A 85 -9.79 -4.90 -5.32
CA GLY A 85 -8.78 -5.84 -5.84
C GLY A 85 -7.63 -6.12 -4.87
N ARG A 86 -7.56 -5.44 -3.72
CA ARG A 86 -6.41 -5.47 -2.79
C ARG A 86 -5.95 -6.89 -2.43
N PRO A 87 -4.62 -7.13 -2.37
CA PRO A 87 -4.05 -8.30 -1.73
C PRO A 87 -4.49 -8.45 -0.27
N LYS A 88 -4.38 -9.66 0.26
CA LYS A 88 -4.76 -9.99 1.65
C LYS A 88 -4.01 -9.11 2.65
N ILE A 89 -2.69 -8.99 2.48
CA ILE A 89 -1.84 -8.15 3.35
C ILE A 89 -2.33 -6.69 3.42
N CYS A 90 -2.75 -6.12 2.29
CA CYS A 90 -3.25 -4.76 2.22
C CYS A 90 -4.62 -4.58 2.90
N ARG A 91 -5.46 -5.63 2.95
CA ARG A 91 -6.77 -5.61 3.65
C ARG A 91 -6.62 -5.80 5.15
N GLU A 92 -5.65 -6.62 5.53
CA GLU A 92 -5.40 -6.95 6.93
C GLU A 92 -4.63 -5.84 7.63
N PHE A 93 -3.94 -4.97 6.90
CA PHE A 93 -3.23 -3.84 7.47
C PHE A 93 -4.16 -2.82 8.19
N PRO A 94 -3.72 -2.22 9.31
CA PRO A 94 -2.67 -2.72 10.20
C PRO A 94 -3.10 -4.03 10.86
N THR A 95 -2.14 -4.93 11.10
CA THR A 95 -2.37 -6.20 11.82
C THR A 95 -2.71 -5.98 13.29
N GLN A 96 -2.33 -4.83 13.83
CA GLN A 96 -2.66 -4.38 15.18
C GLN A 96 -3.81 -3.35 15.17
N LYS A 97 -4.29 -2.98 16.36
CA LYS A 97 -5.33 -1.96 16.50
C LYS A 97 -4.87 -0.56 16.08
N ARG A 98 -3.58 -0.25 16.28
CA ARG A 98 -2.96 1.06 16.00
C ARG A 98 -1.95 0.92 14.87
N CYS A 99 -1.72 2.00 14.13
CA CYS A 99 -0.68 2.10 13.12
C CYS A 99 0.29 3.21 13.51
N GLY A 100 1.51 2.86 13.93
CA GLY A 100 2.49 3.84 14.45
C GLY A 100 2.79 4.96 13.45
N TYR A 101 2.92 4.64 12.16
CA TYR A 101 3.13 5.64 11.10
C TYR A 101 1.97 6.62 10.96
N TYR A 102 0.73 6.15 11.07
CA TYR A 102 -0.43 7.03 10.99
C TYR A 102 -0.53 7.93 12.23
N GLU A 103 -0.24 7.41 13.41
CA GLU A 103 -0.26 8.22 14.62
C GLU A 103 0.84 9.27 14.64
N PHE A 104 2.04 8.90 14.18
CA PHE A 104 3.13 9.84 13.96
C PHE A 104 2.75 10.93 12.95
N LEU A 105 2.12 10.56 11.82
CA LEU A 105 1.63 11.53 10.83
C LEU A 105 0.62 12.51 11.43
N ILE A 106 -0.34 12.03 12.21
CA ILE A 106 -1.33 12.91 12.85
C ILE A 106 -0.64 13.87 13.81
N TRP A 107 0.29 13.37 14.65
CA TRP A 107 1.04 14.21 15.56
C TRP A 107 1.88 15.28 14.83
N GLU A 108 2.58 14.89 13.77
CA GLU A 108 3.36 15.82 12.95
C GLU A 108 2.49 16.91 12.33
N ARG A 109 1.35 16.55 11.74
CA ARG A 109 0.40 17.52 11.16
C ARG A 109 -0.13 18.50 12.19
N GLU A 110 -0.38 18.03 13.42
CA GLU A 110 -0.80 18.88 14.54
C GLU A 110 0.30 19.83 14.99
N VAL A 111 1.55 19.36 15.13
CA VAL A 111 2.67 20.18 15.60
C VAL A 111 3.12 21.21 14.56
N GLN A 112 3.09 20.84 13.28
CA GLN A 112 3.45 21.73 12.17
C GLN A 112 2.31 22.68 11.77
N ASP A 113 1.09 22.48 12.30
CA ASP A 113 -0.14 23.15 11.84
C ASP A 113 -0.35 23.06 10.32
N ASP A 114 -0.02 21.90 9.75
CA ASP A 114 -0.08 21.61 8.32
C ASP A 114 -0.85 20.29 8.09
N PRO A 115 -2.10 20.33 7.60
CA PRO A 115 -2.91 19.13 7.39
C PRO A 115 -2.41 18.26 6.23
N ASP A 116 -1.57 18.81 5.34
CA ASP A 116 -1.05 18.12 4.16
C ASP A 116 0.37 17.60 4.36
N TRP A 117 0.98 17.87 5.52
CA TRP A 117 2.31 17.40 5.86
C TRP A 117 2.49 15.89 5.61
N VAL A 118 3.63 15.54 5.03
CA VAL A 118 4.12 14.18 4.82
C VAL A 118 5.53 14.10 5.35
N ALA A 119 5.75 13.29 6.39
CA ALA A 119 7.08 13.11 6.94
C ALA A 119 7.96 12.31 5.97
N THR A 120 8.94 12.98 5.38
CA THR A 120 10.02 12.44 4.55
C THR A 120 11.37 12.60 5.26
N THR A 121 12.44 11.99 4.74
CA THR A 121 13.77 11.94 5.41
C THR A 121 14.89 12.44 4.50
N ASP A 122 14.59 13.42 3.65
CA ASP A 122 15.50 14.02 2.67
C ASP A 122 16.84 14.45 3.29
#